data_AF-A0A2H6AV48-F1
#
_entry.id   AF-A0A2H6AV48-F1
#
_cell.length_a   1.000
_cell.length_b   1.000
_cell.length_c   1.000
_cell.angle_alpha   90.00
_cell.angle_beta   90.00
_cell.angle_gamma   90.00
#
_symmetry.space_group_name_H-M   'P 1'
#
loop_
_entity.id
_entity.type
_entity.pdbx_description
1 polymer ?
#
loop_
_entity_poly.entity_id
_entity_poly.type
_entity_poly.pdbx_seq_one_letter_code
_entity_poly.pdbx_strand_id
1 'polypeptide(L)'
;MLFYRVVLGLEPERRVEIVDPRGAIASRALSDPARHVRIVLNASASATSAAGRFLARTAGAGAQHVALACGDVLAAAERIPAELRLPVPDNYYDELESRFDLDPGFAARLRRARVFYDRDDGGEFLHLYTRPPEGFFFELVERRGGYDRYGEPNAPVRLAALAEIEASPSERLTRLFGGG
;
A
#
# COMPACT_ATOMS: atom_id res chain seq x y z
N MET A 1 -12.32 -17.53 1.41
CA MET A 1 -11.23 -18.42 0.92
C MET A 1 -11.77 -19.51 0.00
N LEU A 2 -12.75 -20.31 0.42
CA LEU A 2 -13.30 -21.41 -0.40
C LEU A 2 -13.87 -20.92 -1.74
N PHE A 3 -14.64 -19.82 -1.74
CA PHE A 3 -15.19 -19.21 -2.94
C PHE A 3 -14.11 -18.91 -4.01
N TYR A 4 -13.05 -18.18 -3.63
CA TYR A 4 -11.98 -17.80 -4.56
C TYR A 4 -11.24 -19.00 -5.17
N ARG A 5 -11.07 -20.08 -4.39
CA ARG A 5 -10.43 -21.31 -4.88
C ARG A 5 -11.35 -22.09 -5.82
N VAL A 6 -12.59 -22.30 -5.40
CA VAL A 6 -13.52 -23.20 -6.11
C VAL A 6 -14.11 -22.55 -7.36
N VAL A 7 -14.43 -21.25 -7.29
CA VAL A 7 -15.11 -20.53 -8.36
C VAL A 7 -14.11 -19.87 -9.31
N LEU A 8 -13.05 -19.26 -8.78
CA LEU A 8 -12.09 -18.50 -9.58
C LEU A 8 -10.76 -19.23 -9.81
N GLY A 9 -10.58 -20.42 -9.24
CA GLY A 9 -9.34 -21.20 -9.40
C GLY A 9 -8.11 -20.53 -8.79
N LEU A 10 -8.27 -19.57 -7.87
CA LEU A 10 -7.14 -18.85 -7.27
C LEU A 10 -6.49 -19.68 -6.17
N GLU A 11 -5.17 -19.72 -6.15
CA GLU A 11 -4.37 -20.42 -5.16
C GLU A 11 -3.90 -19.48 -4.06
N PRO A 12 -4.06 -19.85 -2.77
CA PRO A 12 -3.65 -19.00 -1.67
C PRO A 12 -2.14 -19.05 -1.47
N GLU A 13 -1.52 -17.89 -1.38
CA GLU A 13 -0.09 -17.75 -1.11
C GLU A 13 0.19 -17.80 0.40
N ARG A 14 1.47 -17.57 0.76
CA ARG A 14 1.89 -17.47 2.15
C ARG A 14 1.13 -16.34 2.85
N ARG A 15 0.66 -16.62 4.08
CA ARG A 15 0.10 -15.59 4.95
C ARG A 15 1.23 -14.72 5.50
N VAL A 16 1.04 -13.42 5.49
CA VAL A 16 1.94 -12.44 6.11
C VAL A 16 1.18 -11.64 7.16
N GLU A 17 1.92 -11.10 8.12
CA GLU A 17 1.40 -10.18 9.12
C GLU A 17 1.95 -8.79 8.82
N ILE A 18 1.05 -7.83 8.69
CA ILE A 18 1.38 -6.44 8.40
C ILE A 18 1.14 -5.62 9.66
N VAL A 19 2.15 -4.85 10.07
CA VAL A 19 2.04 -3.93 11.20
C VAL A 19 1.24 -2.70 10.76
N ASP A 20 0.10 -2.44 11.42
CA ASP A 20 -0.67 -1.20 11.30
C ASP A 20 -0.52 -0.41 12.62
N PRO A 21 -0.51 0.95 12.58
CA PRO A 21 -0.38 1.76 13.79
C PRO A 21 -1.42 1.49 14.89
N ARG A 22 -2.55 0.87 14.54
CA ARG A 22 -3.67 0.57 15.44
C ARG A 22 -3.96 -0.95 15.55
N GLY A 23 -3.02 -1.82 15.15
CA GLY A 23 -3.09 -3.27 15.35
C GLY A 23 -2.39 -4.09 14.27
N ALA A 24 -2.37 -5.42 14.38
CA ALA A 24 -1.84 -6.28 13.32
C ALA A 24 -2.91 -6.61 12.26
N ILE A 25 -2.53 -6.64 10.99
CA ILE A 25 -3.36 -7.06 9.87
C ILE A 25 -2.82 -8.38 9.32
N ALA A 26 -3.66 -9.41 9.35
CA ALA A 26 -3.40 -10.67 8.68
C ALA A 26 -3.68 -10.53 7.19
N SER A 27 -2.65 -10.63 6.36
CA SER A 27 -2.78 -10.50 4.91
C SER A 27 -2.47 -11.83 4.22
N ARG A 28 -3.23 -12.14 3.16
CA ARG A 28 -2.99 -13.29 2.32
C ARG A 28 -3.38 -13.00 0.88
N ALA A 29 -2.40 -13.09 -0.01
CA ALA A 29 -2.63 -13.01 -1.44
C ALA A 29 -3.21 -14.32 -1.98
N LEU A 30 -3.98 -14.19 -3.06
CA LEU A 30 -4.44 -15.26 -3.91
C LEU A 30 -4.18 -14.88 -5.35
N SER A 31 -3.73 -15.84 -6.16
CA SER A 31 -3.59 -15.63 -7.60
C SER A 31 -3.91 -16.87 -8.40
N ASP A 32 -4.18 -16.70 -9.68
CA ASP A 32 -4.14 -17.81 -10.63
C ASP A 32 -2.67 -18.20 -10.95
N PRO A 33 -2.42 -19.40 -11.50
CA PRO A 33 -1.07 -19.84 -11.85
C PRO A 33 -0.35 -18.94 -12.86
N ALA A 34 -1.10 -18.31 -13.77
CA ALA A 34 -0.55 -17.37 -14.75
C ALA A 34 -0.40 -15.94 -14.20
N ARG A 35 -0.79 -15.71 -12.94
CA ARG A 35 -0.72 -14.42 -12.26
C ARG A 35 -1.42 -13.28 -13.00
N HIS A 36 -2.48 -13.56 -13.75
CA HIS A 36 -3.31 -12.53 -14.37
C HIS A 36 -4.24 -11.86 -13.35
N VAL A 37 -4.72 -12.62 -12.38
CA VAL A 37 -5.61 -12.17 -11.31
C VAL A 37 -4.88 -12.30 -9.99
N ARG A 38 -4.83 -11.21 -9.24
CA ARG A 38 -4.29 -11.18 -7.88
C ARG A 38 -5.31 -10.52 -6.94
N ILE A 39 -5.63 -11.18 -5.84
CA ILE A 39 -6.54 -10.68 -4.80
C ILE A 39 -5.85 -10.79 -3.45
N VAL A 40 -5.63 -9.65 -2.79
CA VAL A 40 -5.07 -9.61 -1.44
C VAL A 40 -6.19 -9.48 -0.42
N LEU A 41 -6.34 -10.52 0.41
CA LEU A 41 -7.31 -10.53 1.50
C LEU A 41 -6.66 -10.04 2.79
N ASN A 42 -7.22 -9.00 3.38
CA ASN A 42 -6.79 -8.45 4.65
C ASN A 42 -7.87 -8.71 5.71
N ALA A 43 -7.46 -9.21 6.86
CA ALA A 43 -8.31 -9.41 8.02
C ALA A 43 -7.62 -8.86 9.28
N SER A 44 -8.39 -8.30 10.20
CA SER A 44 -7.87 -7.82 11.47
C SER A 44 -8.85 -8.12 12.59
N ALA A 45 -8.31 -8.47 13.76
CA ALA A 45 -9.08 -8.58 14.99
C ALA A 45 -9.27 -7.21 15.68
N SER A 46 -8.47 -6.21 15.30
CA SER A 46 -8.59 -4.84 15.80
C SER A 46 -9.60 -4.06 14.95
N ALA A 47 -10.73 -3.71 15.55
CA ALA A 47 -11.73 -2.81 14.96
C ALA A 47 -11.16 -1.43 14.62
N THR A 48 -10.06 -1.03 15.26
CA THR A 48 -9.42 0.27 15.04
C THR A 48 -8.30 0.24 14.00
N SER A 49 -7.85 -0.93 13.52
CA SER A 49 -6.90 -1.04 12.40
C SER A 49 -7.49 -0.56 11.07
N ALA A 50 -6.66 -0.30 10.04
CA ALA A 50 -7.19 0.12 8.74
C ALA A 50 -8.22 -0.86 8.15
N ALA A 51 -7.97 -2.17 8.25
CA ALA A 51 -8.92 -3.21 7.80
C ALA A 51 -10.21 -3.20 8.63
N GLY A 52 -10.11 -3.06 9.96
CA GLY A 52 -11.28 -2.96 10.85
C GLY A 52 -12.14 -1.73 10.58
N ARG A 53 -11.52 -0.55 10.43
CA ARG A 53 -12.22 0.71 10.10
C ARG A 53 -12.86 0.67 8.71
N PHE A 54 -12.23 0.02 7.74
CA PHE A 54 -12.84 -0.20 6.44
C PHE A 54 -14.13 -1.02 6.59
N LEU A 55 -14.07 -2.18 7.25
CA LEU A 55 -15.22 -3.05 7.51
C LEU A 55 -16.32 -2.41 8.38
N ALA A 56 -16.01 -1.40 9.19
CA ALA A 56 -17.01 -0.66 9.96
C ALA A 56 -17.72 0.42 9.11
N ARG A 57 -17.04 0.98 8.10
CA ARG A 57 -17.57 1.99 7.18
C ARG A 57 -18.34 1.38 6.03
N THR A 58 -17.83 0.30 5.45
CA THR A 58 -18.56 -0.54 4.50
C THR A 58 -19.44 -1.48 5.31
N ALA A 59 -20.69 -1.74 4.93
CA ALA A 59 -21.60 -2.64 5.66
C ALA A 59 -21.18 -4.13 5.56
N GLY A 60 -19.90 -4.45 5.82
CA GLY A 60 -19.28 -5.75 5.62
C GLY A 60 -18.02 -5.70 4.77
N ALA A 61 -17.72 -6.82 4.09
CA ALA A 61 -16.54 -6.98 3.24
C ALA A 61 -16.64 -6.17 1.95
N GLY A 62 -15.49 -5.69 1.46
CA GLY A 62 -15.40 -4.92 0.22
C GLY A 62 -13.96 -4.79 -0.26
N ALA A 63 -13.78 -4.27 -1.47
CA ALA A 63 -12.47 -3.90 -1.98
C ALA A 63 -12.07 -2.54 -1.39
N GLN A 64 -10.96 -2.48 -0.67
CA GLN A 64 -10.42 -1.21 -0.15
C GLN A 64 -9.72 -0.41 -1.26
N HIS A 65 -9.04 -1.10 -2.18
CA HIS A 65 -8.39 -0.47 -3.31
C HIS A 65 -8.26 -1.44 -4.48
N VAL A 66 -8.02 -0.85 -5.66
CA VAL A 66 -7.70 -1.59 -6.88
C VAL A 66 -6.35 -1.11 -7.40
N ALA A 67 -5.46 -2.07 -7.68
CA ALA A 67 -4.19 -1.82 -8.32
C ALA A 67 -4.32 -1.90 -9.85
N LEU A 68 -3.82 -0.89 -10.55
CA LEU A 68 -3.83 -0.75 -11.99
C LEU A 68 -2.40 -0.86 -12.51
N ALA A 69 -2.16 -1.80 -13.41
CA ALA A 69 -0.86 -1.93 -14.06
C ALA A 69 -0.54 -0.66 -14.87
N CYS A 70 0.69 -0.19 -14.75
CA CYS A 70 1.20 1.01 -15.39
C CYS A 70 2.59 0.73 -15.96
N GLY A 71 2.85 1.16 -17.19
CA GLY A 71 4.15 0.97 -17.84
C GLY A 71 5.23 1.97 -17.39
N ASP A 72 4.83 3.10 -16.79
CA ASP A 72 5.73 4.09 -16.21
C ASP A 72 4.99 4.89 -15.11
N VAL A 73 5.11 4.43 -13.86
CA VAL A 73 4.47 5.04 -12.70
C VAL A 73 5.01 6.44 -12.43
N LEU A 74 6.28 6.71 -12.71
CA LEU A 74 6.88 8.03 -12.51
C LEU A 74 6.30 9.06 -13.49
N ALA A 75 6.19 8.71 -14.77
CA ALA A 75 5.55 9.56 -15.77
C ALA A 75 4.04 9.71 -15.49
N ALA A 76 3.36 8.67 -15.01
CA ALA A 76 1.97 8.78 -14.59
C ALA A 76 1.81 9.72 -13.39
N ALA A 77 2.72 9.66 -12.41
CA ALA A 77 2.71 10.53 -11.22
C ALA A 77 2.82 12.02 -11.59
N GLU A 78 3.56 12.36 -12.64
CA GLU A 78 3.68 13.75 -13.14
C GLU A 78 2.35 14.30 -13.68
N ARG A 79 1.43 13.42 -14.10
CA ARG A 79 0.08 13.79 -14.58
C ARG A 79 -0.97 13.80 -13.46
N ILE A 80 -0.61 13.32 -12.26
CA ILE A 80 -1.50 13.26 -11.10
C ILE A 80 -1.11 14.38 -10.13
N PRO A 81 -2.03 15.32 -9.84
CA PRO A 81 -1.78 16.38 -8.87
C PRO A 81 -1.30 15.85 -7.52
N ALA A 82 -0.35 16.54 -6.88
CA ALA A 82 0.30 16.08 -5.66
C ALA A 82 -0.68 15.86 -4.50
N GLU A 83 -1.73 16.67 -4.45
CA GLU A 83 -2.82 16.62 -3.49
C GLU A 83 -3.69 15.37 -3.64
N LEU A 84 -3.72 14.73 -4.81
CA LEU A 84 -4.44 13.48 -5.03
C LEU A 84 -3.58 12.24 -4.72
N ARG A 85 -2.28 12.43 -4.48
CA ARG A 85 -1.34 11.35 -4.12
C ARG A 85 -1.24 11.20 -2.60
N LEU A 86 -1.14 9.96 -2.14
CA LEU A 86 -0.90 9.67 -0.73
C LEU A 86 0.40 10.37 -0.29
N PRO A 87 0.39 11.18 0.79
CA PRO A 87 1.62 11.75 1.33
C PRO A 87 2.50 10.62 1.85
N VAL A 88 3.80 10.71 1.58
CA VAL A 88 4.80 9.74 2.05
C VAL A 88 5.86 10.54 2.77
N PRO A 89 6.25 10.16 4.01
CA PRO A 89 7.22 10.93 4.77
C PRO A 89 8.62 10.82 4.14
N ASP A 90 9.42 11.89 4.24
CA ASP A 90 10.71 11.96 3.52
C ASP A 90 11.71 10.90 3.98
N ASN A 91 11.68 10.51 5.26
CA ASN A 91 12.54 9.49 5.84
C ASN A 91 12.39 8.12 5.16
N TYR A 92 11.23 7.83 4.57
CA TYR A 92 11.02 6.61 3.78
C TYR A 92 12.03 6.51 2.64
N TYR A 93 12.31 7.61 1.96
CA TYR A 93 13.24 7.62 0.83
C TYR A 93 14.69 7.54 1.30
N ASP A 94 15.03 8.16 2.43
CA ASP A 94 16.35 8.03 3.04
C ASP A 94 16.64 6.56 3.42
N GLU A 95 15.62 5.86 3.95
CA GLU A 95 15.70 4.42 4.23
C GLU A 95 15.83 3.59 2.95
N LEU A 96 15.13 3.92 1.87
CA LEU A 96 15.27 3.24 0.58
C LEU A 96 16.67 3.42 -0.02
N GLU A 97 17.22 4.63 0.03
CA GLU A 97 18.59 4.93 -0.39
C GLU A 97 19.58 4.01 0.32
N SER A 98 19.50 3.92 1.64
CA SER A 98 20.37 3.04 2.43
C SER A 98 20.10 1.55 2.21
N ARG A 99 18.83 1.12 2.14
CA ARG A 99 18.44 -0.30 2.06
C ARG A 99 18.79 -0.92 0.72
N PHE A 100 18.66 -0.16 -0.36
CA PHE A 100 18.83 -0.65 -1.73
C PHE A 100 20.03 -0.03 -2.46
N ASP A 101 20.82 0.81 -1.79
CA ASP A 101 21.94 1.54 -2.41
C ASP A 101 21.48 2.27 -3.69
N LEU A 102 20.37 2.99 -3.58
CA LEU A 102 19.76 3.67 -4.72
C LEU A 102 20.59 4.88 -5.14
N ASP A 103 20.64 5.12 -6.45
CA ASP A 103 21.13 6.39 -6.98
C ASP A 103 20.35 7.56 -6.33
N PRO A 104 21.04 8.56 -5.74
CA PRO A 104 20.39 9.69 -5.09
C PRO A 104 19.44 10.46 -6.02
N GLY A 105 19.74 10.55 -7.31
CA GLY A 105 18.88 11.17 -8.31
C GLY A 105 17.58 10.38 -8.51
N PHE A 106 17.65 9.06 -8.53
CA PHE A 106 16.48 8.19 -8.58
C PHE A 106 15.64 8.29 -7.30
N ALA A 107 16.25 8.24 -6.12
CA ALA A 107 15.54 8.43 -4.86
C ALA A 107 14.84 9.79 -4.76
N ALA A 108 15.50 10.87 -5.22
CA ALA A 108 14.89 12.19 -5.30
C ALA A 108 13.68 12.22 -6.25
N ARG A 109 13.71 11.49 -7.37
CA ARG A 109 12.57 11.34 -8.27
C ARG A 109 11.41 10.60 -7.59
N LEU A 110 11.68 9.51 -6.88
CA LEU A 110 10.68 8.78 -6.08
C LEU A 110 10.04 9.71 -5.04
N ARG A 111 10.86 10.45 -4.29
CA ARG A 111 10.43 11.43 -3.27
C ARG A 111 9.47 12.47 -3.84
N ARG A 112 9.87 13.14 -4.92
CA ARG A 112 9.05 14.13 -5.62
C ARG A 112 7.72 13.54 -6.14
N ALA A 113 7.77 12.32 -6.67
CA ALA A 113 6.62 11.62 -7.23
C ALA A 113 5.71 10.97 -6.16
N ARG A 114 6.16 10.87 -4.91
CA ARG A 114 5.50 10.11 -3.84
C ARG A 114 5.29 8.63 -4.19
N VAL A 115 6.29 8.06 -4.85
CA VAL A 115 6.26 6.68 -5.35
C VAL A 115 7.02 5.78 -4.39
N PHE A 116 6.34 4.73 -3.94
CA PHE A 116 6.93 3.68 -3.15
C PHE A 116 7.76 2.74 -4.04
N TYR A 117 8.78 2.12 -3.45
CA TYR A 117 9.70 1.23 -4.15
C TYR A 117 9.99 -0.03 -3.32
N ASP A 118 10.12 -1.17 -3.98
CA ASP A 118 10.67 -2.40 -3.42
C ASP A 118 11.51 -3.11 -4.49
N ARG A 119 12.47 -3.92 -4.06
CA ARG A 119 13.31 -4.73 -4.95
C ARG A 119 13.61 -6.08 -4.34
N ASP A 120 13.63 -7.10 -5.18
CA ASP A 120 14.16 -8.42 -4.87
C ASP A 120 15.03 -8.96 -6.01
N ASP A 121 15.46 -10.21 -5.86
CA ASP A 121 16.27 -10.92 -6.86
C ASP A 121 15.54 -11.05 -8.21
N GLY A 122 14.21 -10.97 -8.23
CA GLY A 122 13.40 -11.04 -9.43
C GLY A 122 13.27 -9.70 -10.16
N GLY A 123 13.28 -8.58 -9.45
CA GLY A 123 13.24 -7.26 -10.07
C GLY A 123 12.76 -6.16 -9.14
N GLU A 124 12.18 -5.11 -9.74
CA GLU A 124 11.75 -3.91 -9.02
C GLU A 124 10.25 -3.72 -9.07
N PHE A 125 9.73 -3.08 -8.03
CA PHE A 125 8.33 -2.71 -7.90
C PHE A 125 8.21 -1.25 -7.56
N LEU A 126 7.55 -0.49 -8.43
CA LEU A 126 7.20 0.90 -8.17
C LEU A 126 5.70 0.97 -8.04
N HIS A 127 5.23 1.68 -7.01
CA HIS A 127 3.80 1.85 -6.84
C HIS A 127 3.42 3.17 -6.19
N LEU A 128 2.26 3.67 -6.58
CA LEU A 128 1.74 4.98 -6.18
C LEU A 128 0.31 4.81 -5.74
N TYR A 129 -0.01 5.35 -4.56
CA TYR A 129 -1.37 5.34 -4.03
C TYR A 129 -2.04 6.69 -4.21
N THR A 130 -3.31 6.68 -4.62
CA THR A 130 -4.15 7.87 -4.54
C THR A 130 -4.63 8.08 -3.11
N ARG A 131 -5.02 9.30 -2.76
CA ARG A 131 -5.76 9.55 -1.52
C ARG A 131 -7.14 8.90 -1.60
N PRO A 132 -7.67 8.39 -0.46
CA PRO A 132 -9.03 7.85 -0.39
C PRO A 132 -10.05 8.96 -0.07
N PRO A 133 -10.87 9.45 -1.02
CA PRO A 133 -11.93 10.41 -0.69
C PRO A 133 -12.97 9.82 0.27
N GLU A 134 -13.28 8.53 0.17
CA GLU A 134 -14.32 7.84 0.97
C GLU A 134 -13.89 6.41 1.36
N GLY A 135 -12.62 6.22 1.70
CA GLY A 135 -12.06 4.93 2.13
C GLY A 135 -11.67 3.96 1.00
N PHE A 136 -12.17 4.17 -0.22
CA PHE A 136 -11.68 3.51 -1.43
C PHE A 136 -10.61 4.35 -2.14
N PHE A 137 -9.58 3.72 -2.68
CA PHE A 137 -8.52 4.38 -3.45
C PHE A 137 -7.95 3.50 -4.57
N PHE A 138 -7.13 4.08 -5.43
CA PHE A 138 -6.41 3.35 -6.46
C PHE A 138 -4.92 3.26 -6.13
N GLU A 139 -4.30 2.22 -6.67
CA GLU A 139 -2.85 2.04 -6.69
C GLU A 139 -2.41 1.91 -8.16
N LEU A 140 -1.39 2.66 -8.57
CA LEU A 140 -0.70 2.40 -9.85
C LEU A 140 0.51 1.53 -9.55
N VAL A 141 0.69 0.45 -10.31
CA VAL A 141 1.78 -0.49 -10.10
C VAL A 141 2.58 -0.71 -11.37
N GLU A 142 3.90 -0.66 -11.24
CA GLU A 142 4.85 -0.97 -12.30
C GLU A 142 5.79 -2.05 -11.78
N ARG A 143 5.79 -3.19 -12.46
CA ARG A 143 6.69 -4.32 -12.20
C ARG A 143 7.76 -4.32 -13.26
N ARG A 144 9.03 -4.25 -12.85
CA ARG A 144 10.19 -4.30 -13.75
C ARG A 144 10.92 -5.61 -13.54
N GLY A 145 11.43 -6.18 -14.63
CA GLY A 145 12.01 -7.52 -14.60
C GLY A 145 10.95 -8.57 -14.24
N GLY A 146 11.27 -9.45 -13.30
CA GLY A 146 10.43 -10.54 -12.82
C GLY A 146 9.85 -10.35 -11.42
N TYR A 147 9.70 -9.10 -10.93
CA TYR A 147 9.13 -8.87 -9.59
C TYR A 147 7.68 -9.38 -9.49
N ASP A 148 7.44 -10.39 -8.65
CA ASP A 148 6.14 -11.07 -8.53
C ASP A 148 5.43 -10.85 -7.18
N ARG A 149 6.04 -10.12 -6.24
CA ARG A 149 5.51 -9.89 -4.88
C ARG A 149 4.55 -8.69 -4.81
N TYR A 150 4.17 -8.21 -3.62
CA TYR A 150 3.08 -7.24 -3.46
C TYR A 150 3.52 -5.91 -2.83
N GLY A 151 4.82 -5.68 -2.68
CA GLY A 151 5.32 -4.51 -1.96
C GLY A 151 4.96 -4.55 -0.47
N GLU A 152 4.88 -5.74 0.12
CA GLU A 152 4.58 -5.94 1.54
C GLU A 152 5.45 -5.08 2.48
N PRO A 153 6.76 -4.89 2.23
CA PRO A 153 7.60 -4.02 3.06
C PRO A 153 7.13 -2.55 3.10
N ASN A 154 6.42 -2.09 2.07
CA ASN A 154 5.90 -0.72 1.98
C ASN A 154 4.55 -0.55 2.71
N ALA A 155 3.89 -1.65 3.06
CA ALA A 155 2.55 -1.59 3.64
C ALA A 155 2.47 -0.83 4.98
N PRO A 156 3.41 -0.97 5.94
CA PRO A 156 3.36 -0.20 7.18
C PRO A 156 3.41 1.32 6.96
N VAL A 157 4.27 1.79 6.04
CA VAL A 157 4.40 3.22 5.71
C VAL A 157 3.11 3.74 5.06
N ARG A 158 2.54 2.99 4.12
CA ARG A 158 1.23 3.29 3.53
C ARG A 158 0.12 3.38 4.58
N LEU A 159 0.07 2.41 5.51
CA LEU A 159 -0.96 2.37 6.56
C LEU A 159 -0.83 3.54 7.54
N ALA A 160 0.40 3.93 7.87
CA ALA A 160 0.67 5.13 8.66
C ALA A 160 0.18 6.40 7.94
N ALA A 161 0.55 6.59 6.67
CA ALA A 161 0.11 7.74 5.87
C ALA A 161 -1.42 7.82 5.73
N LEU A 162 -2.10 6.68 5.54
CA LEU A 162 -3.57 6.62 5.52
C LEU A 162 -4.16 6.99 6.88
N ALA A 163 -3.58 6.51 7.98
CA ALA A 163 -4.05 6.82 9.32
C ALA A 163 -3.91 8.32 9.68
N GLU A 164 -2.93 9.02 9.12
CA GLU A 164 -2.75 10.46 9.30
C GLU A 164 -3.82 11.29 8.58
N ILE A 165 -4.18 10.89 7.36
CA ILE A 165 -5.26 11.53 6.61
C ILE A 165 -6.60 11.36 7.34
N GLU A 166 -6.85 10.15 7.83
CA GLU A 166 -8.09 9.78 8.52
C GLU A 166 -8.19 10.31 9.95
N ALA A 167 -7.10 10.82 10.54
CA ALA A 167 -7.13 11.35 11.90
C ALA A 167 -8.11 12.52 12.00
N SER A 168 -8.94 12.51 13.04
CA SER A 168 -9.85 13.61 13.35
C SER A 168 -9.07 14.89 13.69
N PRO A 169 -9.68 16.09 13.54
CA PRO A 169 -9.04 17.35 13.96
C PRO A 169 -8.55 17.33 15.42
N SER A 170 -9.29 16.67 16.32
CA SER A 170 -8.92 16.52 17.73
C SER A 170 -7.71 15.60 17.93
N GLU A 171 -7.63 14.47 17.23
CA GLU A 171 -6.45 13.58 17.29
C GLU A 171 -5.18 14.27 16.75
N ARG A 172 -5.32 15.14 15.72
CA ARG A 172 -4.21 15.93 15.19
C ARG A 172 -3.68 16.94 16.21
N LEU A 173 -4.57 17.61 16.95
CA LEU A 173 -4.19 18.54 18.01
C LEU A 173 -3.51 17.82 19.18
N THR A 174 -4.02 16.68 19.61
CA THR A 174 -3.39 15.90 20.69
C THR A 174 -1.98 15.42 20.32
N ARG A 175 -1.71 15.08 19.06
CA ARG A 175 -0.34 14.69 18.63
C ARG A 175 0.63 15.86 18.52
N LEU A 176 0.14 17.06 18.19
CA LEU A 176 0.97 18.26 18.10
C LEU A 176 1.33 18.86 19.47
N PHE A 177 0.48 18.64 20.48
CA PHE A 177 0.63 19.25 21.81
C PHE A 177 0.79 18.25 22.96
N GLY A 178 0.72 16.94 22.70
CA GLY A 178 0.72 15.89 23.72
C GLY A 178 2.02 15.09 23.84
N GLY A 179 3.10 15.51 23.18
CA GLY A 179 4.45 14.97 23.40
C GLY A 179 5.21 15.83 24.40
N GLY A 180 5.05 15.55 25.69
CA GLY A 180 5.81 16.13 26.80
C GLY A 180 6.13 15.06 27.83
#